data_AF-A0A8T5GH19-F1
#
_entry.id   AF-A0A8T5GH19-F1
#
_cell.length_a   1.000
_cell.length_b   1.000
_cell.length_c   1.000
_cell.angle_alpha   90.00
_cell.angle_beta   90.00
_cell.angle_gamma   90.00
#
_symmetry.space_group_name_H-M   'P 1'
#
loop_
_entity.id
_entity.type
_entity.pdbx_description
1 polymer ?
#
loop_
_entity_poly.entity_id
_entity_poly.type
_entity_poly.pdbx_seq_one_letter_code
_entity_poly.pdbx_strand_id
1 'polypeptide(L)'
;MAIQLAKHVFKAGLVVTTASKGEKMDLCKRLGADEVLDYKSERFATTYGNDDNKKFDVCFDITDEGLEMVDIIKEGGRIVSITGTPTLDEIRRVGGTAWILKLFLKRKEKRKEYKNAQSKNADWTYLFLSPSQEDLSTLANHLASGTIKPVLDGVWDFHSEDPQEGWQGAFNRSFSGRAKGKCVVSFHS
;
A
#
# COMPACT_ATOMS: atom_id res chain seq x y z
N MET A 1 -5.09 -0.43 -6.14
CA MET A 1 -5.28 1.04 -6.14
C MET A 1 -3.97 1.75 -6.44
N ALA A 2 -2.93 1.59 -5.62
CA ALA A 2 -1.63 2.26 -5.80
C ALA A 2 -1.04 2.11 -7.22
N ILE A 3 -1.04 0.91 -7.79
CA ILE A 3 -0.59 0.65 -9.17
C ILE A 3 -1.33 1.56 -10.18
N GLN A 4 -2.67 1.61 -10.10
CA GLN A 4 -3.50 2.42 -11.00
C GLN A 4 -3.26 3.92 -10.80
N LEU A 5 -3.09 4.40 -9.56
CA LEU A 5 -2.76 5.80 -9.29
C LEU A 5 -1.41 6.16 -9.90
N ALA A 6 -0.37 5.36 -9.65
CA ALA A 6 0.96 5.58 -10.19
C ALA A 6 0.93 5.63 -11.72
N LYS A 7 0.30 4.64 -12.37
CA LYS A 7 0.29 4.55 -13.83
C LYS A 7 -0.64 5.55 -14.49
N HIS A 8 -1.88 5.65 -14.03
CA HIS A 8 -2.95 6.34 -14.77
C HIS A 8 -3.19 7.77 -14.30
N VAL A 9 -2.82 8.13 -13.07
CA VAL A 9 -2.98 9.49 -12.54
C VAL A 9 -1.64 10.23 -12.54
N PHE A 10 -0.64 9.69 -11.84
CA PHE A 10 0.68 10.33 -11.74
C PHE A 10 1.58 10.11 -12.97
N LYS A 11 1.15 9.27 -13.91
CA LYS A 11 1.85 8.99 -15.17
C LYS A 11 3.30 8.54 -14.94
N ALA A 12 3.54 7.74 -13.90
CA ALA A 12 4.84 7.15 -13.65
C ALA A 12 5.32 6.38 -14.89
N GLY A 13 6.57 6.63 -15.30
CA GLY A 13 7.15 6.00 -16.49
C GLY A 13 7.36 4.49 -16.33
N LEU A 14 7.63 4.04 -15.11
CA LEU A 14 7.81 2.64 -14.74
C LEU A 14 7.07 2.35 -13.43
N VAL A 15 6.25 1.31 -13.42
CA VAL A 15 5.57 0.81 -12.22
C VAL A 15 5.94 -0.65 -11.99
N VAL A 16 6.72 -0.90 -10.95
CA VAL A 16 7.12 -2.26 -10.52
C VAL A 16 6.36 -2.62 -9.24
N THR A 17 5.92 -3.87 -9.13
CA THR A 17 5.27 -4.37 -7.92
C THR A 17 5.62 -5.83 -7.65
N THR A 18 5.28 -6.32 -6.47
CA THR A 18 5.46 -7.72 -6.09
C THR A 18 4.11 -8.41 -5.91
N ALA A 19 3.98 -9.64 -6.39
CA ALA A 19 2.77 -10.44 -6.21
C ALA A 19 3.09 -11.93 -6.35
N SER A 20 2.36 -12.79 -5.63
CA SER A 20 2.54 -14.23 -5.80
C SER A 20 2.15 -14.65 -7.22
N LYS A 21 2.85 -15.64 -7.77
CA LYS A 21 2.60 -16.17 -9.13
C LYS A 21 1.13 -16.48 -9.46
N GLY A 22 0.81 -16.39 -10.75
CA GLY A 22 -0.51 -16.68 -11.31
C GLY A 22 -1.39 -15.44 -11.37
N GLU A 23 -2.67 -15.60 -11.04
CA GLU A 23 -3.69 -14.57 -11.27
C GLU A 23 -3.40 -13.21 -10.61
N LYS A 24 -2.67 -13.18 -9.47
CA LYS A 24 -2.30 -11.90 -8.83
C LYS A 24 -1.31 -11.11 -9.69
N MET A 25 -0.35 -11.77 -10.32
CA MET A 25 0.57 -11.09 -11.25
C MET A 25 -0.16 -10.58 -12.48
N ASP A 26 -1.05 -11.38 -13.06
CA ASP A 26 -1.85 -10.97 -14.22
C ASP A 26 -2.76 -9.80 -13.87
N LEU A 27 -3.33 -9.80 -12.66
CA LEU A 27 -4.10 -8.67 -12.15
C LEU A 27 -3.21 -7.42 -12.03
N CYS A 28 -2.03 -7.49 -11.42
CA CYS A 28 -1.13 -6.35 -11.30
C CYS A 28 -0.79 -5.74 -12.67
N LYS A 29 -0.49 -6.57 -13.68
CA LYS A 29 -0.24 -6.11 -15.06
C LYS A 29 -1.46 -5.42 -15.67
N ARG A 30 -2.66 -6.01 -15.53
CA ARG A 30 -3.91 -5.39 -16.01
C ARG A 30 -4.20 -4.04 -15.33
N LEU A 31 -3.75 -3.86 -14.09
CA LEU A 31 -3.90 -2.60 -13.35
C LEU A 31 -2.84 -1.54 -13.68
N GLY A 32 -1.88 -1.85 -14.56
CA GLY A 32 -0.89 -0.90 -15.05
C GLY A 32 0.53 -1.11 -14.53
N ALA A 33 0.83 -2.23 -13.85
CA ALA A 33 2.22 -2.57 -13.54
C ALA A 33 2.96 -2.95 -14.82
N ASP A 34 4.14 -2.37 -15.03
CA ASP A 34 5.04 -2.66 -16.14
C ASP A 34 5.83 -3.96 -15.85
N GLU A 35 6.26 -4.14 -14.60
CA GLU A 35 6.92 -5.36 -14.13
C GLU A 35 6.26 -5.88 -12.84
N VAL A 36 6.23 -7.20 -12.71
CA VAL A 36 5.75 -7.86 -11.49
C VAL A 36 6.73 -8.95 -11.11
N LEU A 37 7.29 -8.86 -9.89
CA LEU A 37 8.15 -9.89 -9.33
C LEU A 37 7.34 -10.87 -8.48
N ASP A 38 7.62 -12.17 -8.64
CA ASP A 38 7.13 -13.18 -7.70
C ASP A 38 8.01 -13.15 -6.44
N TYR A 39 7.48 -12.51 -5.39
CA TYR A 39 8.21 -12.32 -4.13
C TYR A 39 8.61 -13.66 -3.45
N LYS A 40 8.02 -14.78 -3.87
CA LYS A 40 8.38 -16.10 -3.34
C LYS A 40 9.65 -16.66 -3.98
N SER A 41 9.95 -16.29 -5.23
CA SER A 41 11.12 -16.78 -5.95
C SER A 41 12.25 -15.77 -6.03
N GLU A 42 11.93 -14.47 -5.90
CA GLU A 42 12.88 -13.39 -6.14
C GLU A 42 12.66 -12.23 -5.15
N ARG A 43 13.75 -11.60 -4.70
CA ARG A 43 13.70 -10.42 -3.83
C ARG A 43 14.00 -9.16 -4.63
N PHE A 44 13.13 -8.16 -4.53
CA PHE A 44 13.31 -6.88 -5.24
C PHE A 44 14.65 -6.21 -4.91
N ALA A 45 15.13 -6.33 -3.66
CA ALA A 45 16.39 -5.74 -3.22
C ALA A 45 17.58 -6.32 -3.98
N THR A 46 17.59 -7.64 -4.22
CA THR A 46 18.65 -8.28 -5.01
C THR A 46 18.53 -7.98 -6.50
N THR A 47 17.29 -7.86 -7.01
CA THR A 47 17.00 -7.60 -8.43
C THR A 47 17.39 -6.19 -8.87
N TYR A 48 17.09 -5.20 -8.04
CA TYR A 48 17.25 -3.78 -8.40
C TYR A 48 18.33 -3.04 -7.59
N GLY A 49 18.76 -3.57 -6.44
CA GLY A 49 19.65 -2.83 -5.53
C GLY A 49 21.11 -2.78 -5.96
N ASN A 50 21.53 -3.67 -6.86
CA ASN A 50 22.91 -3.77 -7.35
C ASN A 50 23.21 -2.91 -8.59
N ASP A 51 22.20 -2.23 -9.16
CA ASP A 51 22.35 -1.38 -10.34
C ASP A 51 21.65 -0.04 -10.10
N ASP A 52 22.44 1.03 -9.98
CA ASP A 52 21.92 2.37 -9.70
C ASP A 52 20.94 2.89 -10.78
N ASN A 53 21.04 2.38 -12.01
CA ASN A 53 20.14 2.75 -13.10
C ASN A 53 18.76 2.10 -13.00
N LYS A 54 18.60 1.10 -12.12
CA LYS A 54 17.35 0.35 -11.92
C LYS A 54 16.61 0.74 -10.64
N LYS A 55 17.11 1.73 -9.91
CA LYS A 55 16.51 2.23 -8.68
C LYS A 55 15.27 3.07 -8.94
N PHE A 56 14.48 3.31 -7.89
CA PHE A 56 13.18 3.95 -7.95
C PHE A 56 13.21 5.34 -7.31
N ASP A 57 12.43 6.27 -7.87
CA ASP A 57 12.24 7.60 -7.29
C ASP A 57 11.29 7.56 -6.07
N VAL A 58 10.36 6.60 -6.05
CA VAL A 58 9.39 6.38 -4.97
C VAL A 58 9.22 4.89 -4.69
N CYS A 59 9.25 4.50 -3.42
CA CYS A 59 8.87 3.15 -2.97
C CYS A 59 7.66 3.25 -2.03
N PHE A 60 6.65 2.41 -2.22
CA PHE A 60 5.45 2.37 -1.38
C PHE A 60 5.38 1.06 -0.60
N ASP A 61 5.60 1.15 0.73
CA ASP A 61 5.70 0.00 1.63
C ASP A 61 4.36 -0.33 2.28
N ILE A 62 3.85 -1.52 1.94
CA ILE A 62 2.65 -2.13 2.52
C ILE A 62 2.96 -3.48 3.18
N THR A 63 4.24 -3.88 3.23
CA THR A 63 4.70 -5.22 3.65
C THR A 63 5.70 -5.19 4.81
N ASP A 64 6.01 -4.02 5.36
CA ASP A 64 7.03 -3.82 6.40
C ASP A 64 8.45 -4.14 5.92
N GLU A 65 8.71 -3.92 4.63
CA GLU A 65 9.99 -4.16 3.97
C GLU A 65 10.78 -2.87 3.72
N GLY A 66 10.40 -1.77 4.38
CA GLY A 66 11.01 -0.45 4.21
C GLY A 66 12.53 -0.39 4.41
N LEU A 67 13.13 -1.31 5.18
CA LEU A 67 14.59 -1.42 5.31
C LEU A 67 15.27 -1.89 4.03
N GLU A 68 14.67 -2.85 3.32
CA GLU A 68 15.18 -3.35 2.04
C GLU A 68 14.90 -2.37 0.90
N MET A 69 13.84 -1.57 1.01
CA MET A 69 13.53 -0.52 0.03
C MET A 69 14.62 0.57 -0.04
N VAL A 70 15.44 0.73 1.00
CA VAL A 70 16.59 1.65 0.99
C VAL A 70 17.65 1.23 -0.03
N ASP A 71 17.76 -0.06 -0.35
CA ASP A 71 18.76 -0.52 -1.33
C ASP A 71 18.32 -0.23 -2.78
N ILE A 72 17.03 -0.01 -3.00
CA ILE A 72 16.45 0.23 -4.33
C ILE A 72 15.96 1.67 -4.55
N ILE A 73 16.13 2.56 -3.57
CA ILE A 73 15.74 3.97 -3.70
C ILE A 73 16.89 4.78 -4.30
N LYS A 74 16.57 5.70 -5.23
CA LYS A 74 17.51 6.69 -5.74
C LYS A 74 17.85 7.74 -4.67
N GLU A 75 18.99 8.40 -4.86
CA GLU A 75 19.29 9.66 -4.18
C GLU A 75 18.17 10.68 -4.44
N GLY A 76 17.73 11.38 -3.40
CA GLY A 76 16.59 12.30 -3.43
C GLY A 76 15.21 11.61 -3.47
N GLY A 77 15.17 10.28 -3.56
CA GLY A 77 13.93 9.51 -3.61
C GLY A 77 13.19 9.44 -2.27
N ARG A 78 11.96 8.91 -2.29
CA ARG A 78 11.12 8.78 -1.10
C ARG A 78 10.54 7.39 -0.91
N ILE A 79 10.72 6.85 0.29
CA ILE A 79 10.01 5.65 0.76
C ILE A 79 8.80 6.09 1.58
N VAL A 80 7.61 5.67 1.20
CA VAL A 80 6.35 5.97 1.89
C VAL A 80 5.77 4.67 2.43
N SER A 81 5.62 4.56 3.75
CA SER A 81 5.12 3.35 4.40
C SER A 81 3.75 3.58 5.05
N ILE A 82 2.85 2.61 4.89
CA ILE A 82 1.61 2.52 5.69
C ILE A 82 1.71 1.38 6.73
N THR A 83 2.82 0.64 6.75
CA THR A 83 3.10 -0.42 7.72
C THR A 83 3.86 0.09 8.93
N GLY A 84 3.67 -0.60 10.05
CA GLY A 84 4.23 -0.19 11.33
C GLY A 84 3.50 1.03 11.92
N THR A 85 2.32 0.80 12.49
CA THR A 85 1.76 1.72 13.50
C THR A 85 2.31 1.38 14.88
N PRO A 86 2.47 2.36 15.79
CA PRO A 86 2.50 2.10 17.21
C PRO A 86 1.28 1.27 17.60
N THR A 87 1.46 0.47 18.64
CA THR A 87 0.44 -0.43 19.17
C THR A 87 -0.89 0.30 19.35
N LEU A 88 -1.99 -0.36 18.95
CA LEU A 88 -3.38 0.08 19.10
C LEU A 88 -3.70 0.63 20.52
N ASP A 89 -2.92 0.21 21.52
CA ASP A 89 -2.98 0.69 22.90
C ASP A 89 -2.57 2.17 23.08
N GLU A 90 -1.69 2.72 22.24
CA GLU A 90 -1.25 4.13 22.33
C GLU A 90 -2.27 5.10 21.70
N ILE A 91 -3.03 4.66 20.68
CA ILE A 91 -4.03 5.46 19.97
C ILE A 91 -5.33 5.60 20.77
N ARG A 92 -5.76 4.55 21.48
CA ARG A 92 -7.01 4.55 22.26
C ARG A 92 -6.94 5.34 23.56
N ARG A 93 -5.74 5.57 24.11
CA ARG A 93 -5.57 6.05 25.48
C ARG A 93 -5.59 7.57 25.64
N VAL A 94 -5.51 8.33 24.55
CA VAL A 94 -5.11 9.73 24.66
C VAL A 94 -5.77 10.59 23.58
N GLY A 95 -7.00 11.04 23.86
CA GLY A 95 -7.83 11.85 22.97
C GLY A 95 -7.27 13.25 22.68
N GLY A 96 -6.28 13.35 21.79
CA GLY A 96 -5.80 14.63 21.25
C GLY A 96 -4.87 14.46 20.04
N THR A 97 -5.03 15.28 19.00
CA THR A 97 -4.31 15.12 17.72
C THR A 97 -2.88 15.68 17.74
N ALA A 98 -2.62 16.73 18.52
CA ALA A 98 -1.34 17.47 18.49
C ALA A 98 -0.17 16.75 19.22
N TRP A 99 -0.45 16.07 20.33
CA TRP A 99 0.59 15.34 21.09
C TRP A 99 0.94 14.01 20.40
N ILE A 100 -0.04 13.35 19.75
CA ILE A 100 0.14 12.21 18.84
C ILE A 100 1.13 12.59 17.74
N LEU A 101 0.89 13.68 17.01
CA LEU A 101 1.77 14.16 15.95
C LEU A 101 3.20 14.43 16.46
N LYS A 102 3.35 15.07 17.63
CA LYS A 102 4.67 15.28 18.25
C LYS A 102 5.38 13.98 18.63
N LEU A 103 4.66 12.99 19.16
CA LEU A 103 5.22 11.67 19.49
C LEU A 103 5.75 10.97 18.23
N PHE A 104 4.98 11.04 17.14
CA PHE A 104 5.35 10.46 15.86
C PHE A 104 6.52 11.15 15.20
N LEU A 105 6.54 12.49 15.14
CA LEU A 105 7.68 13.24 14.59
C LEU A 105 8.98 12.93 15.36
N LYS A 106 8.94 12.92 16.70
CA LYS A 106 10.11 12.57 17.53
C LYS A 106 10.55 11.11 17.41
N ARG A 107 9.64 10.19 17.11
CA ARG A 107 9.97 8.76 16.91
C ARG A 107 10.41 8.47 15.47
N LYS A 108 9.95 9.24 14.48
CA LYS A 108 10.33 9.11 13.06
C LYS A 108 11.84 9.15 12.91
N GLU A 109 12.50 10.18 13.44
CA GLU A 109 13.96 10.33 13.33
C GLU A 109 14.76 9.21 14.02
N LYS A 110 14.12 8.47 14.93
CA LYS A 110 14.73 7.34 15.64
C LYS A 110 14.55 6.00 14.93
N ARG A 111 13.63 5.91 13.96
CA ARG A 111 13.36 4.70 13.16
C ARG A 111 14.60 4.33 12.35
N LYS A 112 14.87 3.02 12.23
CA LYS A 112 16.04 2.52 11.47
C LYS A 112 15.85 2.81 9.98
N GLU A 113 14.63 2.65 9.50
CA GLU A 113 14.17 2.93 8.14
C GLU A 113 14.47 4.38 7.76
N TYR A 114 14.11 5.33 8.63
CA TYR A 114 14.41 6.74 8.42
C TYR A 114 15.91 7.01 8.37
N LYS A 115 16.68 6.49 9.33
CA LYS A 115 18.14 6.70 9.37
C LYS A 115 18.84 6.09 8.15
N ASN A 116 18.41 4.92 7.71
CA ASN A 116 18.97 4.24 6.55
C ASN A 116 18.62 4.96 5.24
N ALA A 117 17.39 5.46 5.10
CA ALA A 117 17.05 6.29 3.93
C ALA A 117 17.91 7.57 3.89
N GLN A 118 18.05 8.25 5.04
CA GLN A 118 18.86 9.46 5.15
C GLN A 118 20.35 9.21 4.82
N SER A 119 20.90 8.04 5.17
CA SER A 119 22.29 7.70 4.81
C SER A 119 22.50 7.47 3.31
N LYS A 120 21.42 7.32 2.53
CA LYS A 120 21.41 7.26 1.06
C LYS A 120 20.96 8.59 0.42
N ASN A 121 20.89 9.67 1.19
CA ASN A 121 20.33 10.96 0.78
C ASN A 121 18.89 10.82 0.23
N ALA A 122 18.09 9.93 0.82
CA ALA A 122 16.68 9.70 0.52
C ALA A 122 15.82 9.97 1.76
N ASP A 123 14.51 10.15 1.56
CA ASP A 123 13.53 10.35 2.64
C ASP A 123 12.72 9.09 2.90
N TRP A 124 12.29 8.90 4.14
CA TRP A 124 11.34 7.87 4.53
C TRP A 124 10.23 8.53 5.34
N THR A 125 8.98 8.19 5.06
CA THR A 125 7.86 8.72 5.84
C THR A 125 6.77 7.68 6.05
N TYR A 126 6.15 7.74 7.24
CA TYR A 126 4.88 7.08 7.47
C TYR A 126 3.76 7.93 6.88
N LEU A 127 2.86 7.34 6.11
CA LEU A 127 1.70 8.02 5.55
C LEU A 127 0.58 8.05 6.60
N PHE A 128 0.45 9.19 7.29
CA PHE A 128 -0.69 9.44 8.16
C PHE A 128 -1.93 9.72 7.32
N LEU A 129 -2.87 8.78 7.33
CA LEU A 129 -4.16 8.96 6.67
C LEU A 129 -5.05 9.84 7.55
N SER A 130 -5.41 11.01 7.04
CA SER A 130 -6.50 11.83 7.58
C SER A 130 -7.59 11.92 6.52
N PRO A 131 -8.88 11.75 6.87
CA PRO A 131 -9.96 11.95 5.91
C PRO A 131 -9.91 13.37 5.33
N SER A 132 -9.81 13.49 4.02
CA SER A 132 -9.77 14.76 3.28
C SER A 132 -10.90 14.74 2.24
N GLN A 133 -11.79 15.73 2.30
CA GLN A 133 -12.88 15.86 1.32
C GLN A 133 -12.33 16.04 -0.09
N GLU A 134 -11.26 16.83 -0.23
CA GLU A 134 -10.61 17.12 -1.51
C GLU A 134 -10.01 15.85 -2.12
N ASP A 135 -9.24 15.08 -1.34
CA ASP A 135 -8.62 13.84 -1.82
C ASP A 135 -9.69 12.79 -2.18
N LEU A 136 -10.74 12.65 -1.36
CA LEU A 136 -11.84 11.74 -1.62
C LEU A 136 -12.63 12.14 -2.87
N SER A 137 -12.86 13.43 -3.08
CA SER A 137 -13.53 13.94 -4.29
C SER A 137 -12.69 13.68 -5.53
N THR A 138 -11.37 13.90 -5.44
CA THR A 138 -10.42 13.60 -6.52
C THR A 138 -10.44 12.11 -6.87
N LEU A 139 -10.38 11.24 -5.86
CA LEU A 139 -10.45 9.79 -6.06
C LEU A 139 -11.81 9.37 -6.67
N ALA A 140 -12.92 9.95 -6.21
CA ALA A 140 -14.24 9.68 -6.74
C ALA A 140 -14.35 10.07 -8.23
N ASN A 141 -13.78 11.20 -8.62
CA ASN A 141 -13.74 11.63 -10.02
C ASN A 141 -12.97 10.65 -10.90
N HIS A 142 -11.83 10.13 -10.43
CA HIS A 142 -11.07 9.12 -11.17
C HIS A 142 -11.79 7.78 -11.29
N LEU A 143 -12.62 7.42 -10.30
CA LEU A 143 -13.49 6.25 -10.35
C LEU A 143 -14.63 6.48 -11.36
N ALA A 144 -15.28 7.65 -11.31
CA ALA A 144 -16.39 7.99 -12.19
C ALA A 144 -15.97 8.09 -13.67
N SER A 145 -14.78 8.62 -13.95
CA SER A 145 -14.21 8.69 -15.30
C SER A 145 -13.70 7.34 -15.82
N GLY A 146 -13.59 6.33 -14.97
CA GLY A 146 -12.99 5.04 -15.29
C GLY A 146 -11.46 5.06 -15.43
N THR A 147 -10.79 6.19 -15.11
CA THR A 147 -9.33 6.29 -15.05
C THR A 147 -8.75 5.30 -14.05
N ILE A 148 -9.47 5.07 -12.96
CA ILE A 148 -9.20 4.04 -11.98
C ILE A 148 -10.46 3.18 -11.87
N LYS A 149 -10.30 1.87 -11.79
CA LYS A 149 -11.39 0.93 -11.60
C LYS A 149 -11.35 0.33 -10.19
N PRO A 150 -12.50 0.20 -9.51
CA PRO A 150 -12.56 -0.57 -8.28
C PRO A 150 -12.22 -2.04 -8.60
N VAL A 151 -11.39 -2.64 -7.77
CA VAL A 151 -11.06 -4.08 -7.86
C VAL A 151 -11.70 -4.74 -6.66
N LEU A 152 -12.82 -5.40 -6.90
CA LEU A 152 -13.53 -6.17 -5.89
C LEU A 152 -13.04 -7.61 -5.92
N ASP A 153 -12.83 -8.20 -4.75
CA ASP A 153 -12.63 -9.63 -4.63
C ASP A 153 -13.98 -10.36 -4.59
N GLY A 154 -14.99 -9.75 -3.96
CA GLY A 154 -16.35 -10.24 -3.91
C GLY A 154 -17.28 -9.26 -3.19
N VAL A 155 -18.57 -9.57 -3.27
CA VAL A 155 -19.64 -8.89 -2.52
C VAL A 155 -20.41 -9.98 -1.77
N TRP A 156 -20.55 -9.80 -0.47
CA TRP A 156 -21.23 -10.70 0.45
C TRP A 156 -22.46 -10.02 1.05
N ASP A 157 -23.47 -10.80 1.42
CA ASP A 157 -24.67 -10.29 2.05
C ASP A 157 -24.48 -10.16 3.57
N PHE A 158 -24.80 -9.00 4.13
CA PHE A 158 -24.81 -8.79 5.57
C PHE A 158 -25.84 -9.66 6.28
N HIS A 159 -26.99 -9.91 5.65
CA HIS A 159 -28.14 -10.61 6.27
C HIS A 159 -28.08 -12.13 6.12
N SER A 160 -27.19 -12.65 5.28
CA SER A 160 -27.00 -14.09 5.13
C SER A 160 -26.19 -14.66 6.30
N GLU A 161 -26.72 -15.70 6.92
CA GLU A 161 -26.03 -16.51 7.94
C GLU A 161 -25.17 -17.62 7.31
N ASP A 162 -25.12 -17.71 5.97
CA ASP A 162 -24.23 -18.65 5.30
C ASP A 162 -22.76 -18.26 5.55
N PRO A 163 -21.92 -19.18 6.02
CA PRO A 163 -20.53 -18.86 6.40
C PRO A 163 -19.62 -18.56 5.20
N GLN A 164 -20.05 -18.84 3.96
CA GLN A 164 -19.32 -18.57 2.71
C GLN A 164 -19.89 -17.35 1.97
N GLU A 165 -21.21 -17.19 1.93
CA GLU A 165 -21.90 -16.14 1.17
C GLU A 165 -22.27 -14.92 2.02
N GLY A 166 -22.29 -15.05 3.35
CA GLY A 166 -22.55 -13.99 4.31
C GLY A 166 -21.31 -13.19 4.74
N TRP A 167 -21.51 -12.25 5.68
CA TRP A 167 -20.46 -11.38 6.21
C TRP A 167 -19.25 -12.14 6.79
N GLN A 168 -19.48 -13.35 7.32
CA GLN A 168 -18.42 -14.23 7.82
C GLN A 168 -17.48 -14.66 6.68
N GLY A 169 -18.04 -14.97 5.51
CA GLY A 169 -17.28 -15.31 4.31
C GLY A 169 -16.37 -14.17 3.86
N ALA A 170 -16.88 -12.94 3.83
CA ALA A 170 -16.09 -11.74 3.52
C ALA A 170 -14.92 -11.55 4.49
N PHE A 171 -15.16 -11.74 5.79
CA PHE A 171 -14.13 -11.63 6.82
C PHE A 171 -13.05 -12.70 6.63
N ASN A 172 -13.45 -13.97 6.52
CA ASN A 172 -12.54 -15.09 6.29
C ASN A 172 -11.70 -14.89 5.02
N ARG A 173 -12.33 -14.40 3.94
CA ARG A 173 -11.63 -14.09 2.70
C ARG A 173 -10.59 -12.99 2.87
N SER A 174 -10.92 -11.90 3.55
CA SER A 174 -10.01 -10.79 3.82
C SER A 174 -8.79 -11.23 4.64
N PHE A 175 -8.97 -12.05 5.67
CA PHE A 175 -7.89 -12.49 6.55
C PHE A 175 -7.08 -13.69 6.01
N SER A 176 -7.56 -14.36 4.98
CA SER A 176 -6.86 -15.51 4.37
C SER A 176 -5.53 -15.16 3.67
N GLY A 177 -5.27 -13.87 3.40
CA GLY A 177 -4.17 -13.43 2.53
C GLY A 177 -4.36 -13.77 1.04
N ARG A 178 -5.51 -14.34 0.67
CA ARG A 178 -5.83 -14.77 -0.71
C ARG A 178 -6.70 -13.78 -1.48
N ALA A 179 -7.25 -12.76 -0.82
CA ALA A 179 -8.01 -11.70 -1.47
C ALA A 179 -7.19 -11.02 -2.58
N LYS A 180 -7.87 -10.69 -3.69
CA LYS A 180 -7.29 -10.06 -4.89
C LYS A 180 -7.85 -8.64 -5.11
N GLY A 181 -8.55 -8.11 -4.11
CA GLY A 181 -9.26 -6.85 -4.18
C GLY A 181 -9.97 -6.55 -2.87
N LYS A 182 -10.86 -5.55 -2.90
CA LYS A 182 -11.69 -5.20 -1.75
C LYS A 182 -12.77 -6.25 -1.55
N CYS A 183 -12.88 -6.79 -0.33
CA CYS A 183 -14.06 -7.53 0.08
C CYS A 183 -15.14 -6.55 0.55
N VAL A 184 -16.35 -6.67 0.01
CA VAL A 184 -17.47 -5.76 0.31
C VAL A 184 -18.61 -6.54 0.96
N VAL A 185 -19.14 -6.04 2.06
CA VAL A 185 -20.38 -6.56 2.65
C VAL A 185 -21.48 -5.57 2.32
N SER A 186 -22.56 -6.04 1.69
CA SER A 186 -23.70 -5.24 1.30
C SER A 186 -24.87 -5.44 2.25
N PHE A 187 -25.62 -4.37 2.49
CA PHE A 187 -26.80 -4.33 3.33
C PHE A 187 -28.07 -4.23 2.47
N HIS A 188 -28.11 -4.93 1.32
CA HIS A 188 -29.27 -4.82 0.43
C HIS A 188 -30.56 -5.11 1.21
N SER A 189 -31.41 -4.09 1.30
CA SER A 189 -32.81 -4.16 1.73
C SER A 189 -33.69 -4.60 0.58
#